data_AF-A0A7R8VXJ1-F1
#
_entry.id   AF-A0A7R8VXJ1-F1
#
_cell.length_a   1.000
_cell.length_b   1.000
_cell.length_c   1.000
_cell.angle_alpha   90.00
_cell.angle_beta   90.00
_cell.angle_gamma   90.00
#
_symmetry.space_group_name_H-M   'P 1'
#
loop_
_entity.id
_entity.type
_entity.pdbx_description
1 polymer ?
#
loop_
_entity_poly.entity_id
_entity_poly.type
_entity_poly.pdbx_seq_one_letter_code
_entity_poly.pdbx_strand_id
1 'polypeptide(L)'
;MDSDKMSQSLVDLVNPAADKILQRSCSPTYPVGSLVVQPPGCVHTKLYRDYVDEIREFEVREDDIWIVSFPKCGTTWTQEMVWCINNDLNLNDARKTSLVERVPFFE
;
A
#
# COMPACT_ATOMS: atom_id res chain seq x y z
N MET A 1 20.12 3.21 -8.10
CA MET A 1 20.31 4.26 -7.07
C MET A 1 20.80 3.52 -5.83
N ASP A 2 21.85 3.97 -5.13
CA ASP A 2 22.50 3.19 -4.05
C ASP A 2 21.51 2.79 -2.93
N SER A 3 21.46 1.50 -2.59
CA SER A 3 20.64 0.95 -1.49
C SER A 3 20.96 1.60 -0.14
N ASP A 4 22.20 2.03 0.07
CA ASP A 4 22.65 2.72 1.28
C ASP A 4 22.01 4.12 1.48
N LYS A 5 21.63 4.81 0.40
CA LYS A 5 20.89 6.09 0.50
C LYS A 5 19.40 5.88 0.84
N MET A 6 18.90 4.67 0.70
CA MET A 6 17.46 4.36 0.76
C MET A 6 17.02 4.01 2.18
N SER A 7 17.84 3.22 2.88
CA SER A 7 17.71 2.97 4.33
C SER A 7 17.68 4.28 5.12
N GLN A 8 18.43 5.30 4.66
CA GLN A 8 18.49 6.63 5.29
C GLN A 8 17.20 7.44 5.14
N SER A 9 16.31 7.08 4.21
CA SER A 9 15.01 7.76 4.02
C SER A 9 13.90 7.24 4.95
N LEU A 10 14.15 6.15 5.68
CA LEU A 10 13.17 5.46 6.52
C LEU A 10 13.50 5.64 8.00
N VAL A 11 12.82 6.60 8.63
CA VAL A 11 13.09 7.02 10.01
C VAL A 11 11.97 6.55 10.92
N ASP A 12 12.29 6.08 12.13
CA ASP A 12 11.26 5.73 13.11
C ASP A 12 10.40 6.95 13.48
N LEU A 13 9.08 6.76 13.58
CA LEU A 13 8.15 7.81 13.99
C LEU A 13 8.36 8.14 15.46
N VAL A 14 8.92 9.32 15.74
CA VAL A 14 9.07 9.84 17.11
C VAL A 14 7.90 10.76 17.42
N ASN A 15 6.86 10.25 18.09
CA ASN A 15 5.70 11.03 18.50
C ASN A 15 5.05 10.46 19.79
N PRO A 16 5.00 11.22 20.90
CA PRO A 16 4.45 10.72 22.17
C PRO A 16 2.98 10.30 22.12
N ALA A 17 2.17 10.84 21.20
CA ALA A 17 0.80 10.39 20.98
C ALA A 17 0.76 9.07 20.18
N ALA A 18 1.63 8.91 19.19
CA ALA A 18 1.77 7.65 18.46
C ALA A 18 2.26 6.52 19.38
N ASP A 19 3.20 6.79 20.29
CA ASP A 19 3.69 5.81 21.27
C ASP A 19 2.57 5.28 22.17
N LYS A 20 1.67 6.17 22.61
CA LYS A 20 0.47 5.79 23.38
C LYS A 20 -0.49 4.92 22.57
N ILE A 21 -0.63 5.18 21.27
CA ILE A 21 -1.47 4.35 20.38
C ILE A 21 -0.83 2.99 20.17
N LEU A 22 0.49 2.94 19.95
CA LEU A 22 1.26 1.70 19.81
C LEU A 22 1.10 0.79 21.04
N GLN A 23 1.20 1.35 22.24
CA GLN A 23 0.99 0.60 23.50
C GLN A 23 -0.43 0.06 23.66
N ARG A 24 -1.43 0.70 23.04
CA ARG A 24 -2.85 0.30 23.11
C ARG A 24 -3.28 -0.55 21.93
N SER A 25 -2.48 -0.65 20.88
CA SER A 25 -2.80 -1.45 19.72
C SER A 25 -2.65 -2.92 20.07
N CYS A 26 -3.77 -3.65 19.97
CA CYS A 26 -3.84 -5.08 20.28
C CYS A 26 -4.01 -5.93 19.02
N SER A 27 -3.94 -5.36 17.82
CA SER A 27 -4.11 -6.13 16.58
C SER A 27 -2.76 -6.63 16.08
N PRO A 28 -2.50 -7.95 16.11
CA PRO A 28 -1.32 -8.52 15.45
C PRO A 28 -1.42 -8.45 13.93
N THR A 29 -2.63 -8.25 13.39
CA THR A 29 -2.93 -8.27 11.95
C THR A 29 -2.76 -6.89 11.29
N TYR A 30 -3.04 -5.81 12.03
CA TYR A 30 -2.95 -4.44 11.52
C TYR A 30 -1.94 -3.64 12.37
N PRO A 31 -0.63 -3.76 12.07
CA PRO A 31 0.39 -3.03 12.80
C PRO A 31 0.20 -1.52 12.61
N VAL A 32 0.48 -0.76 13.65
CA VAL A 32 0.33 0.70 13.63
C VAL A 32 1.48 1.34 12.86
N GLY A 33 1.16 2.41 12.13
CA GLY A 33 2.15 3.26 11.48
C GLY A 33 3.20 3.76 12.49
N SER A 34 4.46 3.43 12.24
CA SER A 34 5.58 3.68 13.14
C SER A 34 6.88 3.98 12.40
N LEU A 35 6.82 4.09 11.08
CA LEU A 35 7.92 4.45 10.20
C LEU A 35 7.52 5.68 9.38
N VAL A 36 8.43 6.62 9.21
CA VAL A 36 8.25 7.84 8.40
C VAL A 36 9.17 7.77 7.19
N VAL A 37 8.60 7.95 6.00
CA VAL A 37 9.32 8.02 4.74
C VAL A 37 9.64 9.47 4.41
N GLN A 38 10.92 9.79 4.32
CA GLN A 38 11.43 11.13 3.98
C GLN A 38 11.83 11.23 2.50
N PRO A 39 11.75 12.42 1.87
CA PRO A 39 11.24 13.69 2.39
C PRO A 39 9.70 13.87 2.50
N PRO A 40 8.79 13.04 1.94
CA PRO A 40 7.36 13.35 1.97
C PRO A 40 6.72 13.41 3.35
N GLY A 41 7.31 12.75 4.36
CA GLY A 41 6.75 12.65 5.70
C GLY A 41 5.59 11.65 5.81
N CYS A 42 5.42 10.75 4.84
CA CYS A 42 4.38 9.72 4.86
C CYS A 42 4.64 8.68 5.95
N VAL A 43 3.59 8.25 6.64
CA VAL A 43 3.70 7.25 7.72
C VAL A 43 3.31 5.87 7.21
N HIS A 44 4.20 4.90 7.37
CA HIS A 44 3.99 3.48 7.08
C HIS A 44 4.19 2.62 8.33
N THR A 45 3.81 1.34 8.22
CA THR A 45 4.15 0.33 9.23
C THR A 45 5.63 -0.05 9.12
N LYS A 46 6.20 -0.68 10.15
CA LYS A 46 7.61 -1.12 10.10
C LYS A 46 7.89 -2.13 8.99
N LEU A 47 6.89 -2.91 8.59
CA LEU A 47 7.00 -3.93 7.55
C LEU A 47 7.41 -3.32 6.21
N TYR A 48 7.05 -2.07 5.94
CA TYR A 48 7.43 -1.37 4.72
C TYR A 48 8.94 -1.41 4.44
N ARG A 49 9.77 -1.43 5.50
CA ARG A 49 11.22 -1.53 5.38
C ARG A 49 11.67 -2.81 4.65
N ASP A 50 10.89 -3.88 4.75
CA ASP A 50 11.29 -5.20 4.25
C ASP A 50 11.14 -5.31 2.73
N TYR A 51 10.31 -4.47 2.10
CA TYR A 51 9.97 -4.57 0.66
C TYR A 51 9.96 -3.22 -0.09
N VAL A 52 10.38 -2.12 0.54
CA VAL A 52 10.51 -0.79 -0.08
C VAL A 52 11.40 -0.78 -1.32
N ASP A 53 12.50 -1.54 -1.30
CA ASP A 53 13.44 -1.58 -2.42
C ASP A 53 12.81 -2.33 -3.60
N GLU A 54 12.14 -3.45 -3.34
CA GLU A 54 11.38 -4.19 -4.35
C GLU A 54 10.29 -3.34 -5.01
N ILE A 55 9.56 -2.53 -4.22
CA ILE A 55 8.55 -1.59 -4.74
C ILE A 55 9.18 -0.55 -5.67
N ARG A 56 10.35 -0.01 -5.31
CA ARG A 56 10.98 1.08 -6.09
C ARG A 56 11.71 0.56 -7.32
N GLU A 57 12.12 -0.70 -7.32
CA GLU A 57 12.73 -1.40 -8.45
C GLU A 57 11.70 -2.15 -9.31
N PHE A 58 10.43 -2.13 -8.91
CA PHE A 58 9.35 -2.79 -9.64
C PHE A 58 9.29 -2.35 -11.09
N GLU A 59 9.30 -3.32 -12.00
CA GLU A 59 9.21 -3.10 -13.44
C GLU A 59 7.78 -2.73 -13.81
N VAL A 60 7.57 -1.46 -14.17
CA VAL A 60 6.28 -0.96 -14.66
C VAL A 60 6.15 -1.24 -16.16
N ARG A 61 4.97 -1.68 -16.58
CA ARG A 61 4.62 -1.98 -17.97
C ARG A 61 3.70 -0.92 -18.54
N GLU A 62 3.67 -0.82 -19.87
CA GLU A 62 2.85 0.19 -20.58
C GLU A 62 1.34 -0.04 -20.41
N ASP A 63 0.93 -1.28 -20.13
CA ASP A 63 -0.46 -1.69 -19.93
C ASP A 63 -0.90 -1.76 -18.47
N ASP A 64 -0.03 -1.38 -17.52
CA ASP A 64 -0.38 -1.37 -16.10
C ASP A 64 -1.43 -0.30 -15.78
N ILE A 65 -2.45 -0.70 -15.01
CA ILE A 65 -3.48 0.20 -14.50
C ILE A 65 -3.33 0.36 -12.99
N TRP A 66 -3.02 1.57 -12.56
CA TRP A 66 -2.78 1.92 -11.16
C TRP A 66 -4.01 2.56 -10.53
N ILE A 67 -4.44 2.05 -9.37
CA ILE A 67 -5.55 2.61 -8.59
C ILE A 67 -5.01 3.13 -7.27
N VAL A 68 -4.69 4.42 -7.25
CA VAL A 68 -3.98 5.08 -6.16
C VAL A 68 -4.90 6.01 -5.39
N SER A 69 -4.93 5.89 -4.06
CA SER A 69 -5.62 6.85 -3.20
C SER A 69 -5.14 6.75 -1.75
N PHE A 70 -5.52 7.71 -0.91
CA PHE A 70 -5.39 7.55 0.53
C PHE A 70 -6.37 6.48 1.06
N PRO A 71 -6.01 5.66 2.07
CA PRO A 71 -6.88 4.62 2.58
C PRO A 71 -8.28 5.13 2.92
N LYS A 72 -9.29 4.32 2.57
CA LYS A 72 -10.72 4.56 2.82
C LYS A 72 -11.37 5.65 1.95
N CYS A 73 -10.74 6.09 0.87
CA CYS A 73 -11.30 7.03 -0.11
C CYS A 73 -12.06 6.38 -1.28
N GLY A 74 -12.59 5.16 -1.11
CA GLY A 74 -13.40 4.48 -2.14
C GLY A 74 -12.66 3.56 -3.10
N THR A 75 -11.41 3.18 -2.79
CA THR A 75 -10.58 2.28 -3.63
C THR A 75 -11.29 1.02 -4.07
N THR A 76 -11.99 0.33 -3.16
CA THR A 76 -12.70 -0.92 -3.47
C THR A 76 -13.73 -0.73 -4.60
N TRP A 77 -14.45 0.39 -4.61
CA TRP A 77 -15.42 0.67 -5.69
C TRP A 77 -14.71 0.98 -6.99
N THR A 78 -13.65 1.79 -6.95
CA THR A 78 -12.84 2.11 -8.13
C THR A 78 -12.19 0.88 -8.73
N GLN A 79 -11.64 -0.02 -7.91
CA GLN A 79 -11.08 -1.32 -8.32
C GLN A 79 -12.11 -2.14 -9.08
N GLU A 80 -13.34 -2.24 -8.57
CA GLU A 80 -14.39 -3.02 -9.23
C GLU A 80 -14.81 -2.41 -10.57
N MET A 81 -15.03 -1.08 -10.60
CA MET A 81 -15.43 -0.38 -11.83
C MET A 81 -14.37 -0.48 -12.91
N VAL A 82 -13.10 -0.21 -12.57
CA VAL A 82 -11.98 -0.28 -13.51
C VAL A 82 -11.82 -1.69 -14.05
N TRP A 83 -11.86 -2.71 -13.18
CA TRP A 83 -11.74 -4.10 -13.63
C TRP A 83 -12.88 -4.47 -14.59
N CYS A 84 -14.13 -4.11 -14.29
CA CYS A 84 -15.26 -4.40 -15.17
C CYS A 84 -15.13 -3.70 -16.52
N ILE A 85 -14.75 -2.41 -16.54
CA ILE A 85 -14.57 -1.65 -17.79
C ILE A 85 -13.46 -2.29 -18.65
N ASN A 86 -12.35 -2.70 -18.02
CA ASN A 86 -11.22 -3.29 -18.72
C ASN A 86 -11.47 -4.74 -19.20
N ASN A 87 -12.54 -5.38 -18.73
CA ASN A 87 -12.92 -6.76 -19.06
C ASN A 87 -14.30 -6.82 -19.72
N ASP A 88 -14.61 -5.86 -20.59
CA ASP A 88 -15.83 -5.81 -21.43
C ASP A 88 -17.14 -5.96 -20.63
N LEU A 89 -17.16 -5.44 -19.40
CA LEU A 89 -18.28 -5.56 -18.46
C LEU A 89 -18.68 -7.02 -18.17
N ASN A 90 -17.71 -7.95 -18.14
CA ASN A 90 -17.93 -9.34 -17.78
C ASN A 90 -18.22 -9.52 -16.28
N LEU A 91 -19.47 -9.25 -15.90
CA LEU A 91 -19.94 -9.35 -14.51
C LEU A 91 -19.98 -10.79 -13.98
N ASN A 92 -20.00 -11.79 -14.86
CA ASN A 92 -20.02 -13.18 -14.43
C ASN A 92 -18.69 -13.57 -13.79
N ASP A 93 -17.58 -13.17 -14.39
CA ASP A 93 -16.26 -13.48 -13.85
C ASP A 93 -15.87 -12.54 -12.71
N ALA A 94 -16.28 -11.27 -12.75
CA ALA A 94 -16.14 -10.32 -11.63
C ALA A 94 -16.71 -10.87 -10.31
N ARG A 95 -17.83 -11.62 -10.38
CA ARG A 95 -18.51 -12.24 -9.23
C ARG A 95 -17.87 -13.53 -8.75
N LYS A 96 -17.21 -14.28 -9.64
CA LYS A 96 -16.56 -15.55 -9.30
C LYS A 96 -15.20 -15.34 -8.65
N THR A 97 -14.45 -14.38 -9.17
CA THR A 97 -13.07 -14.13 -8.74
C THR A 97 -13.04 -12.99 -7.74
N SER A 98 -12.35 -13.20 -6.62
CA SER A 98 -12.25 -12.20 -5.56
C SER A 98 -11.53 -10.94 -6.04
N LEU A 99 -11.86 -9.78 -5.46
CA LEU A 99 -11.22 -8.52 -5.84
C LEU A 99 -9.71 -8.51 -5.57
N VAL A 100 -9.27 -9.16 -4.49
CA VAL A 100 -7.85 -9.27 -4.11
C VAL A 100 -7.04 -10.03 -5.16
N GLU A 101 -7.64 -11.02 -5.81
CA GLU A 101 -7.00 -11.77 -6.90
C GLU A 101 -7.01 -10.99 -8.22
N ARG A 102 -8.08 -10.22 -8.45
CA ARG A 102 -8.23 -9.41 -9.67
C ARG A 102 -7.39 -8.14 -9.68
N VAL A 103 -7.16 -7.55 -8.51
CA VAL A 103 -6.41 -6.30 -8.33
C VAL A 103 -5.41 -6.49 -7.18
N PRO A 104 -4.17 -6.92 -7.49
CA PRO A 104 -3.12 -7.08 -6.50
C PRO A 104 -2.86 -5.78 -5.73
N PHE A 105 -2.63 -5.88 -4.42
CA PHE A 105 -2.30 -4.74 -3.59
C PHE A 105 -0.80 -4.40 -3.72
N PHE A 106 -0.51 -3.16 -4.06
CA PHE A 106 0.83 -2.58 -4.18
C PHE A 106 0.90 -1.40 -3.20
N GLU A 107 1.33 -1.70 -1.97
CA GLU A 107 1.57 -0.85 -0.78
C GLU A 107 1.04 0.61 -0.72
#